data_AF-A0A7W7GAD6-F1
#
_entry.id   AF-A0A7W7GAD6-F1
#
_cell.length_a   1.000
_cell.length_b   1.000
_cell.length_c   1.000
_cell.angle_alpha   90.00
_cell.angle_beta   90.00
_cell.angle_gamma   90.00
#
_symmetry.space_group_name_H-M   'P 1'
#
loop_
_entity.id
_entity.type
_entity.pdbx_description
1 polymer ?
#
loop_
_entity_poly.entity_id
_entity_poly.type
_entity_poly.pdbx_seq_one_letter_code
_entity_poly.pdbx_strand_id
1 'polypeptide(L)' 'MTLFKTRADAIERSSDATARNLRKAAAAKKRGDTEAMRHYAKVAKDLDQVTTRLADGDIDQLIENP' A
#
# COMPACT_ATOMS: atom_id res chain seq x y z
N MET A 1 -1.08 -15.64 11.87
CA MET A 1 -1.31 -14.26 12.34
C MET A 1 -2.01 -13.53 11.22
N THR A 2 -3.32 -13.35 11.32
CA THR A 2 -4.15 -12.67 10.31
C THR A 2 -4.08 -11.16 10.57
N LEU A 3 -3.86 -10.38 9.51
CA LEU A 3 -3.60 -8.94 9.60
C LEU A 3 -4.86 -8.11 9.34
N PHE A 4 -5.89 -8.70 8.70
CA PHE A 4 -7.08 -7.99 8.25
C PHE A 4 -8.36 -8.80 8.53
N LYS A 5 -9.46 -8.08 8.82
CA LYS A 5 -10.75 -8.69 9.13
C LYS A 5 -11.46 -9.25 7.90
N THR A 6 -11.35 -8.56 6.77
CA THR A 6 -11.94 -8.95 5.48
C THR A 6 -11.04 -8.51 4.32
N ARG A 7 -11.24 -9.09 3.12
CA ARG A 7 -10.55 -8.65 1.89
C ARG A 7 -10.79 -7.17 1.60
N ALA A 8 -12.02 -6.71 1.78
CA ALA A 8 -12.40 -5.31 1.56
C ALA A 8 -11.64 -4.35 2.49
N ASP A 9 -11.55 -4.67 3.80
CA ASP A 9 -10.78 -3.87 4.77
C ASP A 9 -9.28 -3.87 4.44
N ALA A 10 -8.75 -5.01 3.99
CA ALA A 10 -7.35 -5.11 3.56
C ALA A 10 -7.03 -4.23 2.34
N ILE A 11 -7.91 -4.27 1.31
CA ILE A 11 -7.79 -3.47 0.09
C ILE A 11 -7.93 -1.97 0.42
N GLU A 12 -8.91 -1.59 1.23
CA GLU A 12 -9.15 -0.19 1.60
C GLU A 12 -7.92 0.39 2.32
N ARG A 13 -7.43 -0.29 3.36
CA ARG A 13 -6.25 0.13 4.13
C ARG A 13 -4.99 0.25 3.26
N SER A 14 -4.80 -0.69 2.34
CA SER A 14 -3.64 -0.72 1.45
C SER A 14 -3.70 0.39 0.40
N SER A 15 -4.89 0.65 -0.16
CA SER A 15 -5.15 1.76 -1.09
C SER A 15 -4.90 3.12 -0.42
N ASP A 16 -5.40 3.27 0.80
CA ASP A 16 -5.19 4.46 1.63
C ASP A 16 -3.71 4.71 1.94
N ALA A 17 -2.98 3.66 2.29
CA ALA A 17 -1.55 3.72 2.53
C ALA A 17 -0.76 4.09 1.26
N THR A 18 -1.18 3.55 0.11
CA THR A 18 -0.62 3.90 -1.21
C THR A 18 -0.80 5.39 -1.49
N ALA A 19 -2.04 5.90 -1.38
CA ALA A 19 -2.34 7.32 -1.58
C ALA A 19 -1.54 8.23 -0.64
N ARG A 20 -1.40 7.86 0.64
CA ARG A 20 -0.57 8.61 1.60
C ARG A 20 0.90 8.67 1.18
N ASN A 21 1.47 7.56 0.74
CA ASN A 21 2.88 7.52 0.31
C ASN A 21 3.11 8.30 -0.99
N LEU A 22 2.17 8.26 -1.95
CA LEU A 22 2.26 9.10 -3.15
C LEU A 22 2.24 10.59 -2.81
N ARG A 23 1.38 11.02 -1.86
CA ARG A 23 1.38 12.41 -1.37
C ARG A 23 2.72 12.79 -0.71
N LYS A 24 3.31 11.89 0.08
CA LYS A 24 4.64 12.11 0.67
C LYS A 24 5.74 12.18 -0.38
N ALA A 25 5.70 11.32 -1.41
CA ALA A 25 6.64 11.35 -2.52
C ALA A 25 6.54 12.68 -3.29
N ALA A 26 5.33 13.17 -3.54
CA ALA A 26 5.10 14.47 -4.17
C ALA A 26 5.64 15.63 -3.31
N ALA A 27 5.41 15.58 -1.99
CA ALA A 27 5.94 16.57 -1.06
C ALA A 27 7.48 16.56 -1.02
N ALA A 28 8.11 15.37 -0.99
CA ALA A 28 9.56 15.20 -1.04
C ALA A 28 10.14 15.74 -2.36
N LYS A 29 9.51 15.43 -3.50
CA LYS A 29 9.88 15.98 -4.81
C LYS A 29 9.84 17.52 -4.80
N LYS A 30 8.80 18.13 -4.22
CA LYS A 30 8.68 19.59 -4.11
C LYS A 30 9.80 20.20 -3.26
N ARG A 31 10.33 19.47 -2.28
CA ARG A 31 11.43 19.88 -1.40
C ARG A 31 12.82 19.59 -1.99
N GLY A 32 12.91 18.95 -3.16
CA GLY A 32 14.17 18.49 -3.75
C GLY A 32 14.78 17.25 -3.08
N ASP A 33 14.06 16.64 -2.13
CA ASP A 33 14.50 15.44 -1.42
C ASP A 33 14.26 14.19 -2.29
N THR A 34 15.26 13.87 -3.10
CA THR A 34 15.19 12.78 -4.07
C THR A 34 15.21 11.41 -3.40
N GLU A 35 15.89 11.27 -2.25
CA GLU A 35 15.95 10.02 -1.52
C GLU A 35 14.59 9.69 -0.90
N ALA A 36 13.98 10.63 -0.18
CA ALA A 36 12.66 10.45 0.38
C ALA A 36 11.60 10.25 -0.70
N MET A 37 11.68 10.97 -1.82
CA MET A 37 10.78 10.75 -2.96
C MET A 37 10.87 9.32 -3.48
N ARG A 38 12.08 8.80 -3.73
CA ARG A 38 12.28 7.40 -4.20
C ARG A 38 11.78 6.39 -3.18
N HIS A 39 12.07 6.63 -1.89
CA HIS A 39 11.61 5.77 -0.81
C HIS A 39 10.09 5.69 -0.78
N TYR A 40 9.39 6.82 -0.70
CA TYR A 40 7.92 6.82 -0.66
C TYR A 40 7.29 6.29 -1.94
N ALA A 41 7.87 6.56 -3.11
CA ALA A 41 7.38 5.99 -4.37
C ALA A 41 7.52 4.47 -4.41
N LYS A 42 8.63 3.91 -3.91
CA LYS A 42 8.82 2.46 -3.80
C LYS A 42 7.78 1.85 -2.85
N VAL A 43 7.59 2.44 -1.66
CA VAL A 43 6.60 1.96 -0.69
C VAL A 43 5.19 1.99 -1.28
N ALA A 44 4.81 3.04 -2.01
CA ALA A 44 3.52 3.11 -2.69
C ALA A 44 3.35 1.98 -3.72
N LYS A 45 4.39 1.69 -4.52
CA LYS A 45 4.36 0.58 -5.49
C LYS A 45 4.21 -0.78 -4.81
N ASP A 46 4.96 -1.01 -3.74
CA ASP A 46 4.91 -2.28 -3.01
C ASP A 46 3.49 -2.52 -2.42
N LEU A 47 2.84 -1.46 -1.92
CA LEU A 47 1.46 -1.51 -1.41
C LEU A 47 0.41 -1.72 -2.51
N ASP A 48 0.59 -1.11 -3.68
CA ASP A 48 -0.27 -1.29 -4.84
C ASP A 48 -0.26 -2.74 -5.33
N GLN A 49 0.92 -3.37 -5.35
CA GLN A 49 1.06 -4.80 -5.65
C GLN A 49 0.36 -5.69 -4.62
N VAL A 50 0.46 -5.35 -3.32
CA VAL A 50 -0.28 -6.09 -2.27
C VAL A 50 -1.78 -5.94 -2.46
N THR A 51 -2.26 -4.73 -2.79
CA THR A 51 -3.68 -4.46 -3.05
C THR A 51 -4.21 -5.29 -4.21
N THR A 52 -3.42 -5.39 -5.29
CA THR A 52 -3.74 -6.22 -6.46
C THR A 52 -3.84 -7.70 -6.07
N ARG A 53 -2.83 -8.22 -5.37
CA ARG A 53 -2.83 -9.62 -4.91
C ARG A 53 -3.96 -9.94 -3.93
N LEU A 54 -4.38 -8.97 -3.11
CA LEU A 54 -5.56 -9.12 -2.25
C LEU A 54 -6.84 -9.18 -3.09
N ALA A 55 -6.96 -8.35 -4.14
CA ALA A 55 -8.11 -8.36 -5.03
C ALA A 55 -8.24 -9.67 -5.82
N ASP A 56 -7.11 -10.24 -6.23
CA ASP A 56 -7.05 -11.51 -6.98
C ASP A 56 -7.23 -12.75 -6.07
N GLY A 57 -7.19 -12.58 -4.75
CA GLY A 57 -7.29 -13.68 -3.77
C GLY A 57 -5.97 -14.43 -3.51
N ASP A 58 -4.88 -14.03 -4.17
CA ASP A 58 -3.55 -14.66 -4.09
C ASP A 58 -2.93 -14.70 -2.69
N ILE A 59 -3.40 -13.83 -1.79
CA ILE A 59 -2.88 -13.70 -0.42
C ILE A 59 -3.99 -13.68 0.64
N ASP A 60 -5.11 -14.37 0.38
CA ASP A 60 -6.23 -14.52 1.32
C ASP A 60 -5.82 -15.12 2.67
N GLN A 61 -4.71 -15.85 2.74
CA GLN A 61 -4.10 -16.32 4.00
C GLN A 61 -3.78 -15.20 5.01
N LEU A 62 -3.78 -13.94 4.59
CA LEU A 62 -3.61 -12.77 5.44
C LEU A 62 -4.93 -12.27 6.06
N ILE A 63 -6.06 -12.85 5.68
CA ILE A 63 -7.43 -12.47 6.05
C ILE A 63 -7.97 -13.49 7.07
N GLU A 64 -8.61 -12.99 8.14
CA GLU A 64 -9.16 -13.82 9.21
C GLU A 64 -10.39 -14.63 8.78
N ASN A 65 -11.22 -14.07 7.89
CA ASN A 65 -12.33 -14.76 7.22
C ASN A 65 -12.19 -14.53 5.70
N PRO A 66 -11.51 -15.44 4.97
CA PRO A 66 -11.29 -15.32 3.53
C PRO A 66 -12.58 -15.48 2.70
#